data_AF-A0A2A5F7N8-F1
#
_entry.id   AF-A0A2A5F7N8-F1
#
_cell.length_a   1.000
_cell.length_b   1.000
_cell.length_c   1.000
_cell.angle_alpha   90.00
_cell.angle_beta   90.00
_cell.angle_gamma   90.00
#
_symmetry.space_group_name_H-M   'P 1'
#
loop_
_entity.id
_entity.type
_entity.pdbx_description
1 polymer ?
#
loop_
_entity_poly.entity_id
_entity_poly.type
_entity_poly.pdbx_seq_one_letter_code
_entity_poly.pdbx_strand_id
1 'polypeptide(L)'
;MTDDFRARVEAAKGEATSVSVADSKEQMDGKPEILLIETRLRENVPLEEQAANVVFMSVEDLDAAAEDSSKLDPRLSDHNVQIITT
;
A
#
# COMPACT_ATOMS: atom_id res chain seq x y z
N MET A 1 -1.64 26.85 -2.94
CA MET A 1 -2.19 25.61 -2.36
C MET A 1 -1.39 24.36 -2.76
N THR A 2 -0.67 24.36 -3.90
CA THR A 2 0.14 23.22 -4.38
C THR A 2 1.39 22.91 -3.56
N ASP A 3 2.00 23.91 -2.91
CA ASP A 3 3.22 23.71 -2.11
C ASP A 3 2.98 22.90 -0.83
N ASP A 4 1.78 23.03 -0.24
CA ASP A 4 1.42 22.33 1.00
C ASP A 4 1.17 20.83 0.76
N PHE A 5 0.54 20.48 -0.36
CA PHE A 5 0.33 19.08 -0.74
C PHE A 5 1.65 18.36 -1.03
N ARG A 6 2.53 18.95 -1.84
CA ARG A 6 3.84 18.35 -2.16
C ARG A 6 4.70 18.19 -0.91
N ALA A 7 4.73 19.20 -0.02
CA ALA A 7 5.48 19.13 1.22
C ALA A 7 4.98 17.99 2.13
N ARG A 8 3.66 17.80 2.25
CA ARG A 8 3.06 16.70 3.02
C ARG A 8 3.38 15.32 2.44
N VAL A 9 3.33 15.19 1.11
CA VAL A 9 3.68 13.94 0.43
C VAL A 9 5.16 13.59 0.64
N GLU A 10 6.06 14.56 0.48
CA GLU A 10 7.49 14.32 0.69
C GLU A 10 7.84 14.04 2.16
N ALA A 11 7.14 14.68 3.12
CA ALA A 11 7.27 14.35 4.54
C ALA A 11 6.84 12.89 4.82
N ALA A 12 5.67 12.47 4.32
CA ALA A 12 5.19 11.10 4.48
C ALA A 12 6.13 10.07 3.83
N LYS A 13 6.66 10.36 2.63
CA LYS A 13 7.67 9.51 1.98
C LYS A 13 8.97 9.41 2.79
N GLY A 14 9.34 10.46 3.51
CA GLY A 14 10.52 10.48 4.38
C GLY A 14 10.40 9.56 5.60
N GLU A 15 9.18 9.22 6.02
CA GLU A 15 8.91 8.29 7.12
C GLU A 15 8.86 6.82 6.64
N ALA A 16 8.84 6.58 5.32
CA ALA A 16 8.80 5.27 4.72
C ALA A 16 10.15 4.90 4.06
N THR A 17 10.40 3.60 3.92
CA THR A 17 11.52 3.12 3.09
C THR A 17 11.06 3.08 1.64
N SER A 18 11.65 3.90 0.77
CA SER A 18 11.36 3.86 -0.65
C SER A 18 11.91 2.58 -1.29
N VAL A 19 11.15 2.02 -2.21
CA VAL A 19 11.52 0.84 -2.99
C VAL A 19 11.27 1.13 -4.46
N SER A 20 12.16 0.69 -5.34
CA SER A 20 11.92 0.82 -6.78
C SER A 20 10.87 -0.19 -7.24
N VAL A 21 10.20 0.08 -8.37
CA VAL A 21 9.20 -0.83 -8.93
C VAL A 21 9.81 -2.19 -9.31
N ALA A 22 11.05 -2.20 -9.78
CA ALA A 22 11.74 -3.44 -10.14
C ALA A 22 12.05 -4.27 -8.88
N ASP A 23 12.57 -3.62 -7.83
CA ASP A 23 12.92 -4.30 -6.59
C ASP A 23 11.67 -4.77 -5.82
N SER A 24 10.58 -4.00 -5.85
CA SER A 24 9.32 -4.41 -5.22
C SER A 24 8.75 -5.64 -5.91
N LYS A 25 8.80 -5.68 -7.25
CA LYS A 25 8.38 -6.86 -8.00
C LYS A 25 9.24 -8.09 -7.69
N GLU A 26 10.57 -7.94 -7.68
CA GLU A 26 11.48 -9.04 -7.34
C GLU A 26 11.22 -9.58 -5.92
N GLN A 27 11.01 -8.67 -4.96
CA GLN A 27 10.68 -9.04 -3.58
C GLN A 27 9.36 -9.82 -3.52
N MET A 28 8.29 -9.33 -4.17
CA MET A 28 6.99 -9.99 -4.17
C MET A 28 7.00 -11.33 -4.89
N ASP A 29 7.73 -11.45 -6.00
CA ASP A 29 7.87 -12.71 -6.74
C ASP A 29 8.68 -13.74 -5.94
N GLY A 30 9.66 -13.30 -5.14
CA GLY A 30 10.50 -14.17 -4.29
C GLY A 30 9.93 -14.50 -2.92
N LYS A 31 8.99 -13.69 -2.42
CA LYS A 31 8.38 -13.80 -1.09
C LYS A 31 6.87 -13.55 -1.18
N PRO A 32 6.07 -14.61 -1.43
CA PRO A 32 4.62 -14.48 -1.60
C PRO A 32 3.88 -14.04 -0.33
N GLU A 33 4.56 -13.95 0.82
CA GLU A 33 4.03 -13.36 2.04
C GLU A 33 4.00 -11.82 2.02
N ILE A 34 4.78 -11.17 1.14
CA ILE A 34 4.78 -9.70 1.02
C ILE A 34 3.44 -9.25 0.44
N LEU A 35 2.83 -8.27 1.11
CA LEU A 35 1.57 -7.67 0.68
C LEU A 35 1.82 -6.33 -0.01
N LEU A 36 1.15 -6.12 -1.14
CA LEU A 36 1.00 -4.81 -1.74
C LEU A 36 -0.33 -4.20 -1.26
N ILE A 37 -0.30 -3.06 -0.59
CA ILE A 37 -1.49 -2.24 -0.35
C ILE A 37 -1.58 -1.22 -1.49
N GLU A 38 -2.59 -1.40 -2.33
CA GLU A 38 -2.90 -0.49 -3.42
C GLU A 38 -3.94 0.52 -2.94
N THR A 39 -3.54 1.80 -2.92
CA THR A 39 -4.39 2.89 -2.43
C THR A 39 -5.29 3.50 -3.49
N ARG A 40 -5.06 3.18 -4.76
CA ARG A 40 -6.00 3.49 -5.85
C ARG A 40 -7.27 2.65 -5.71
N LEU A 41 -8.39 3.23 -6.11
CA LEU A 41 -9.65 2.49 -6.24
C LEU A 41 -9.47 1.35 -7.25
N ARG A 42 -10.00 0.16 -6.92
CA ARG A 42 -9.83 -1.05 -7.73
C ARG A 42 -10.30 -0.87 -9.17
N GLU A 43 -11.40 -0.14 -9.39
CA GLU A 43 -11.92 0.17 -10.72
C GLU A 43 -10.97 1.02 -11.58
N ASN A 44 -9.99 1.69 -10.97
CA ASN A 44 -9.02 2.55 -11.64
C ASN A 44 -7.69 1.83 -11.92
N VAL A 45 -7.57 0.54 -11.58
CA VAL A 45 -6.35 -0.26 -11.83
C VAL A 45 -6.64 -1.30 -12.91
N PRO A 46 -6.03 -1.19 -14.12
CA PRO A 46 -6.16 -2.17 -15.19
C PRO A 46 -5.84 -3.58 -14.69
N LEU A 47 -6.57 -4.59 -15.17
CA LEU A 47 -6.40 -5.98 -14.71
C LEU A 47 -4.97 -6.49 -14.95
N GLU A 48 -4.33 -6.08 -16.04
CA GLU A 48 -2.93 -6.39 -16.34
C GLU A 48 -1.91 -5.76 -15.37
N GLU A 49 -2.31 -4.74 -14.61
CA GLU A 49 -1.47 -4.05 -13.62
C GLU A 49 -1.73 -4.53 -12.19
N GLN A 50 -2.74 -5.38 -11.97
CA GLN A 50 -3.05 -5.88 -10.62
C GLN A 50 -2.06 -6.97 -10.20
N ALA A 51 -1.38 -6.75 -9.07
CA ALA A 51 -0.54 -7.77 -8.47
C ALA A 51 -1.38 -8.90 -7.85
N ALA A 52 -0.88 -10.13 -7.86
CA ALA A 52 -1.59 -11.28 -7.32
C ALA A 52 -1.84 -11.18 -5.80
N ASN A 53 -0.88 -10.61 -5.06
CA ASN A 53 -0.96 -10.47 -3.60
C ASN A 53 -1.21 -9.01 -3.18
N VAL A 54 -2.28 -8.44 -3.73
CA VAL A 54 -2.72 -7.07 -3.46
C VAL A 54 -3.87 -7.03 -2.46
N VAL A 55 -3.87 -6.01 -1.62
CA VAL A 55 -4.98 -5.54 -0.80
C VAL A 55 -5.35 -4.17 -1.35
N PHE A 56 -6.56 -4.02 -1.87
CA PHE A 56 -7.07 -2.71 -2.27
C PHE A 56 -7.64 -2.01 -1.03
N MET A 57 -7.13 -0.83 -0.72
CA MET A 57 -7.57 -0.07 0.44
C MET A 57 -7.42 1.41 0.14
N SER A 58 -8.53 2.13 0.02
CA SER A 58 -8.47 3.57 -0.22
C SER A 58 -7.83 4.30 0.96
N VAL A 59 -7.43 5.56 0.74
CA VAL A 59 -6.91 6.40 1.83
C VAL A 59 -7.98 6.61 2.91
N GLU A 60 -9.25 6.71 2.51
CA GLU A 60 -10.39 6.80 3.41
C GLU A 60 -10.56 5.53 4.25
N ASP A 61 -10.33 4.35 3.66
CA ASP A 61 -10.37 3.08 4.39
C ASP A 61 -9.21 2.97 5.40
N LEU A 62 -8.02 3.46 5.03
CA LEU A 62 -6.86 3.52 5.94
C LEU A 62 -7.13 4.43 7.13
N ASP A 63 -7.74 5.59 6.92
CA ASP A 63 -8.11 6.53 7.98
C ASP A 63 -9.19 5.93 8.90
N ALA A 64 -10.23 5.33 8.33
CA ALA A 64 -11.27 4.64 9.09
C ALA A 64 -10.73 3.46 9.91
N ALA A 65 -9.76 2.73 9.36
CA ALA A 65 -9.12 1.61 10.05
C ALA A 65 -8.25 2.03 11.25
N ALA A 66 -7.80 3.29 11.30
CA ALA A 66 -7.13 3.85 12.47
C ALA A 66 -8.10 3.94 13.68
N GLU A 67 -9.39 4.11 13.41
CA GLU A 67 -10.45 4.15 14.43
C GLU A 67 -11.08 2.77 14.71
N ASP A 68 -11.28 1.94 13.67
CA ASP A 68 -11.84 0.60 13.78
C ASP A 68 -11.19 -0.37 12.76
N SER A 69 -10.23 -1.16 13.25
CA SER A 69 -9.49 -2.13 12.45
C SER A 69 -10.24 -3.43 12.15
N SER A 70 -11.48 -3.59 12.63
CA SER A 70 -12.26 -4.83 12.46
C SER A 70 -12.59 -5.18 11.01
N LYS A 71 -12.50 -4.20 10.10
CA LYS A 71 -12.78 -4.35 8.66
C LYS A 71 -11.53 -4.51 7.80
N LEU A 72 -10.34 -4.53 8.41
CA LEU A 72 -9.09 -4.71 7.68
C LEU A 72 -9.01 -6.11 7.07
N ASP A 73 -8.28 -6.23 5.96
CA ASP A 73 -7.93 -7.53 5.37
C ASP A 73 -7.24 -8.38 6.45
N PRO A 74 -7.71 -9.61 6.73
CA PRO A 74 -7.13 -10.46 7.78
C PRO A 74 -5.64 -10.69 7.64
N ARG A 75 -5.08 -10.60 6.43
CA ARG A 75 -3.64 -10.75 6.19
C ARG A 75 -2.82 -9.62 6.83
N LEU A 76 -3.42 -8.47 7.13
CA LEU A 76 -2.81 -7.34 7.84
C LEU A 76 -2.73 -7.55 9.36
N SER A 77 -3.34 -8.61 9.89
CA SER A 77 -3.23 -8.94 11.31
C SER A 77 -1.87 -9.53 11.70
N ASP A 78 -1.07 -10.00 10.74
CA ASP A 78 0.29 -10.47 10.98
C ASP A 78 1.28 -9.31 10.87
N HIS A 79 1.80 -8.89 12.03
CA HIS A 79 2.76 -7.80 12.15
C HIS A 79 4.15 -8.12 11.55
N ASN A 80 4.42 -9.37 11.16
CA ASN A 80 5.69 -9.75 10.54
C ASN A 80 5.65 -9.64 9.00
N VAL A 81 4.49 -9.34 8.43
CA VAL A 81 4.34 -9.19 6.99
C VAL A 81 4.93 -7.87 6.54
N GLN A 82 5.79 -7.93 5.53
CA GLN A 82 6.27 -6.73 4.86
C GLN A 82 5.15 -6.17 3.98
N ILE A 83 4.89 -4.87 4.14
CA ILE A 83 3.90 -4.13 3.37
C ILE A 83 4.63 -3.21 2.41
N ILE A 84 4.25 -3.27 1.13
CA ILE A 84 4.61 -2.30 0.10
C ILE A 84 3.35 -1.50 -0.20
N THR A 85 3.43 -0.18 -0.25
CA THR A 85 2.29 0.70 -0.54
C THR A 85 2.53 1.46 -1.84
N THR A 86 1.51 1.57 -2.69
CA THR A 86 1.55 2.34 -3.95
C THR A 86 0.47 3.40 -4.02
#